data_AF-A0A1I1F9R5-F1
#
_entry.id   AF-A0A1I1F9R5-F1
#
_cell.length_a   1.000
_cell.length_b   1.000
_cell.length_c   1.000
_cell.angle_alpha   90.00
_cell.angle_beta   90.00
_cell.angle_gamma   90.00
#
_symmetry.space_group_name_H-M   'P 1'
#
loop_
_entity.id
_entity.type
_entity.pdbx_description
1 polymer ?
#
loop_
_entity_poly.entity_id
_entity_poly.type
_entity_poly.pdbx_seq_one_letter_code
_entity_poly.pdbx_strand_id
1 'polypeptide(L)'
;MKTITIVLTDLPKGAGVAVITDADSPCIGQPRTPAQSLAMDLLRTCRAQANKVQHNTPCTNQVKQLLNDMLHPEELGHAVTPEVRDRARLCLGMPAVESHLISRNRSRS
;
A
#
# COMPACT_ATOMS: atom_id res chain seq x y z
N MET A 1 0.95 16.95 10.64
CA MET A 1 0.00 16.68 9.54
C MET A 1 -0.31 15.19 9.57
N LYS A 2 -1.58 14.76 9.66
CA LYS A 2 -1.96 13.33 9.73
C LYS A 2 -2.42 12.87 8.35
N THR A 3 -1.69 11.95 7.74
CA THR A 3 -2.09 11.28 6.49
C THR A 3 -3.13 10.21 6.81
N ILE A 4 -4.17 10.11 5.98
CA ILE A 4 -5.17 9.04 6.07
C ILE A 4 -5.03 8.19 4.82
N THR A 5 -4.87 6.90 4.99
CA THR A 5 -4.69 5.95 3.91
C THR A 5 -5.91 5.05 3.81
N ILE A 6 -6.46 4.98 2.60
CA ILE A 6 -7.55 4.08 2.22
C ILE A 6 -7.02 3.21 1.09
N VAL A 7 -7.00 1.90 1.30
CA VAL A 7 -6.60 0.92 0.30
C VAL A 7 -7.83 0.16 -0.14
N LEU A 8 -8.08 0.18 -1.46
CA LEU A 8 -9.13 -0.57 -2.12
C LEU A 8 -8.49 -1.77 -2.81
N THR A 9 -8.95 -2.97 -2.46
CA THR A 9 -8.48 -4.21 -3.08
C THR A 9 -9.65 -4.93 -3.72
N ASP A 10 -9.59 -5.10 -5.03
CA ASP A 10 -10.51 -5.99 -5.73
C ASP A 10 -10.09 -7.45 -5.46
N LEU A 11 -10.97 -8.23 -4.86
CA LEU A 11 -10.68 -9.60 -4.46
C LEU A 11 -10.93 -10.56 -5.64
N PRO A 12 -10.30 -11.74 -5.63
CA PRO A 12 -10.46 -12.73 -6.70
C PRO A 12 -11.93 -13.04 -7.00
N LYS A 13 -12.21 -13.32 -8.28
CA LYS A 13 -13.53 -13.51 -8.91
C LYS A 13 -14.68 -13.78 -7.93
N GLY A 14 -15.49 -12.75 -7.72
CA GLY A 14 -16.76 -12.81 -6.98
C GLY A 14 -16.66 -12.53 -5.48
N ALA A 15 -15.47 -12.38 -4.92
CA ALA A 15 -15.29 -12.04 -3.50
C ALA A 15 -15.50 -10.55 -3.19
N GLY A 16 -15.61 -9.71 -4.22
CA GLY A 16 -15.96 -8.29 -4.12
C GLY A 16 -14.80 -7.40 -3.68
N VAL A 17 -15.10 -6.24 -3.09
CA VAL A 17 -14.07 -5.24 -2.74
C VAL A 17 -13.78 -5.29 -1.24
N ALA A 18 -12.49 -5.31 -0.88
CA ALA A 18 -12.02 -5.07 0.48
C ALA A 18 -11.48 -3.65 0.61
N VAL A 19 -11.81 -3.00 1.73
CA VAL A 19 -11.35 -1.64 2.05
C VAL A 19 -10.60 -1.68 3.37
N ILE A 20 -9.37 -1.20 3.37
CA ILE A 20 -8.50 -1.15 4.54
C ILE A 20 -8.13 0.30 4.81
N THR A 21 -8.29 0.76 6.04
CA THR A 21 -7.94 2.12 6.42
C THR A 21 -7.24 2.20 7.78
N ASP A 22 -6.35 3.18 7.90
CA ASP A 22 -5.73 3.61 9.15
C ASP A 22 -6.57 4.69 9.88
N ALA A 23 -7.71 5.09 9.30
CA ALA A 23 -8.65 6.01 9.94
C ALA A 23 -9.35 5.35 11.13
N ASP A 24 -9.49 6.15 12.19
CA ASP A 24 -10.22 5.81 13.40
C ASP A 24 -11.69 5.45 13.08
N SER A 25 -12.27 4.52 13.84
CA SER A 25 -13.68 4.19 13.70
C SER A 25 -14.58 5.39 14.03
N PRO A 26 -15.71 5.59 13.32
CA PRO A 26 -16.61 6.71 13.59
C PRO A 26 -17.15 6.66 15.02
N CYS A 27 -16.92 7.72 15.79
CA CYS A 27 -17.56 7.96 17.08
C CYS A 27 -18.23 9.34 17.11
N ILE A 28 -19.28 9.44 17.92
CA ILE A 28 -20.12 10.63 18.05
C ILE A 28 -19.39 11.68 18.89
N GLY A 29 -19.50 12.95 18.51
CA GLY A 29 -19.00 14.08 19.30
C GLY A 29 -17.51 14.39 19.15
N GLN A 30 -16.76 13.64 18.34
CA GLN A 30 -15.36 13.97 18.08
C GLN A 30 -15.20 15.05 16.99
N PRO A 31 -14.38 16.10 17.24
CA PRO A 31 -14.03 17.06 16.21
C PRO A 31 -13.21 16.39 15.11
N ARG A 32 -13.49 16.74 13.84
CA ARG A 32 -12.81 16.19 12.67
C ARG A 32 -12.21 17.30 11.82
N THR A 33 -11.03 17.02 11.27
CA THR A 33 -10.42 17.88 10.26
C THR A 33 -11.14 17.70 8.91
N PRO A 34 -11.03 18.64 7.96
CA PRO A 34 -11.61 18.49 6.63
C PRO A 34 -11.16 17.20 5.90
N ALA A 35 -9.88 16.83 6.05
CA ALA A 35 -9.34 15.59 5.48
C ALA A 35 -9.99 14.34 6.10
N GLN A 36 -10.24 14.35 7.42
CA GLN A 36 -10.96 13.27 8.10
C GLN A 36 -12.41 13.20 7.65
N SER A 37 -13.11 14.32 7.51
CA SER A 37 -14.49 14.33 7.01
C SER A 37 -14.58 13.75 5.59
N LEU A 38 -13.69 14.15 4.68
CA LEU A 38 -13.64 13.62 3.32
C LEU A 38 -13.35 12.10 3.30
N ALA A 39 -12.36 11.65 4.08
CA ALA A 39 -12.05 10.23 4.20
C ALA A 39 -13.25 9.43 4.71
N MET A 40 -14.02 9.99 5.64
CA MET A 40 -15.21 9.35 6.21
C MET A 40 -16.37 9.29 5.22
N ASP A 41 -16.55 10.30 4.37
CA ASP A 41 -17.52 10.26 3.28
C ASP A 41 -17.17 9.16 2.26
N LEU A 42 -15.89 9.04 1.91
CA LEU A 42 -15.41 7.96 1.04
C LEU A 42 -15.61 6.58 1.69
N LEU A 43 -15.23 6.42 2.96
CA LEU A 43 -15.43 5.17 3.70
C LEU A 43 -16.91 4.80 3.84
N ARG A 44 -17.81 5.78 3.95
CA ARG A 44 -19.27 5.55 3.92
C ARG A 44 -19.71 4.97 2.58
N THR A 45 -19.24 5.54 1.47
CA THR A 45 -19.53 5.00 0.12
C THR A 45 -18.96 3.59 -0.04
N CYS A 46 -17.71 3.39 0.39
CA CYS A 46 -17.07 2.08 0.40
C CYS A 46 -17.88 1.06 1.19
N ARG A 47 -18.38 1.39 2.39
CA ARG A 47 -19.17 0.46 3.22
C ARG A 47 -20.47 0.02 2.56
N ALA A 48 -21.04 0.82 1.67
CA ALA A 48 -22.24 0.44 0.91
C ALA A 48 -21.96 -0.55 -0.23
N GLN A 49 -20.71 -0.59 -0.72
CA GLN A 49 -20.33 -1.35 -1.92
C GLN A 49 -19.30 -2.46 -1.66
N ALA A 50 -18.59 -2.40 -0.54
CA ALA A 50 -17.52 -3.31 -0.18
C ALA A 50 -18.05 -4.47 0.66
N ASN A 51 -17.54 -5.66 0.37
CA ASN A 51 -17.85 -6.87 1.12
C ASN A 51 -17.14 -6.89 2.48
N LYS A 52 -16.04 -6.15 2.62
CA LYS A 52 -15.25 -6.10 3.85
C LYS A 52 -14.62 -4.72 4.04
N VAL A 53 -14.83 -4.11 5.21
CA VAL A 53 -14.17 -2.86 5.61
C VAL A 53 -13.42 -3.09 6.91
N GLN A 54 -12.11 -2.83 6.92
CA GLN A 54 -11.24 -2.94 8.08
C GLN A 54 -10.72 -1.54 8.48
N HIS A 55 -11.09 -1.10 9.67
CA HIS A 55 -10.61 0.13 10.29
C HIS A 55 -9.42 -0.16 11.19
N ASN A 56 -8.64 0.89 11.50
CA ASN A 56 -7.51 0.81 12.43
C ASN A 56 -6.52 -0.29 12.08
N THR A 57 -6.17 -0.46 10.80
CA THR A 57 -5.14 -1.42 10.41
C THR A 57 -3.78 -0.70 10.38
N PRO A 58 -2.96 -0.80 11.45
CA PRO A 58 -1.61 -0.24 11.45
C PRO A 58 -0.75 -1.11 10.54
N CYS A 59 -0.51 -0.72 9.29
CA CYS A 59 0.57 -1.29 8.48
C CYS A 59 0.66 -0.69 7.07
N THR A 60 -0.39 -0.10 6.50
CA THR A 60 -0.36 0.30 5.07
C THR A 60 0.69 1.37 4.78
N ASN A 61 0.87 2.36 5.66
CA ASN A 61 1.90 3.38 5.49
C ASN A 61 3.30 2.86 5.83
N GLN A 62 3.45 2.06 6.89
CA GLN A 62 4.74 1.51 7.30
C GLN A 62 5.28 0.50 6.29
N VAL A 63 4.42 -0.33 5.70
CA VAL A 63 4.80 -1.26 4.63
C VAL A 63 5.15 -0.50 3.36
N LYS A 64 4.39 0.54 2.99
CA LYS A 64 4.75 1.41 1.85
C LYS A 64 6.08 2.12 2.06
N GLN A 65 6.36 2.57 3.28
CA GLN A 65 7.61 3.22 3.62
C GLN A 65 8.77 2.23 3.56
N LEU A 66 8.62 1.05 4.16
CA LEU A 66 9.62 -0.03 4.03
C LEU A 66 9.88 -0.41 2.57
N LEU A 67 8.83 -0.47 1.73
CA LEU A 67 8.98 -0.71 0.29
C LEU A 67 9.79 0.39 -0.40
N ASN A 68 9.62 1.66 -0.02
CA ASN A 68 10.45 2.76 -0.51
C ASN A 68 11.89 2.65 0.00
N ASP A 69 12.09 2.36 1.29
CA ASP A 69 13.42 2.24 1.91
C ASP A 69 14.25 1.14 1.23
N MET A 70 13.61 0.08 0.74
CA MET A 70 14.24 -0.98 -0.06
C MET A 70 14.68 -0.53 -1.47
N LEU A 71 14.15 0.57 -2.01
CA LEU A 71 14.56 1.13 -3.30
C LEU A 71 15.72 2.14 -3.18
N HIS A 72 15.88 2.73 -2.00
CA HIS A 72 16.85 3.80 -1.74
C HIS A 72 18.20 3.23 -1.28
N PRO A 73 19.30 3.43 -2.03
CA PRO A 73 20.62 2.86 -1.69
C PRO A 73 21.16 3.36 -0.35
N GLU A 74 20.83 4.60 0.03
CA GLU A 74 21.17 5.23 1.30
C GLU A 74 20.47 4.62 2.53
N GLU A 75 19.40 3.86 2.31
CA GLU A 75 18.62 3.18 3.37
C GLU A 75 18.89 1.66 3.33
N LEU A 76 17.90 0.87 2.89
CA LEU A 76 18.01 -0.59 2.82
C LEU A 76 18.40 -1.08 1.42
N GLY A 77 18.51 -0.20 0.43
CA GLY A 77 18.73 -0.57 -0.97
C GLY A 77 19.94 -1.48 -1.20
N HIS A 78 21.05 -1.26 -0.49
CA HIS A 78 22.23 -2.14 -0.57
C HIS A 78 22.12 -3.45 0.22
N ALA A 79 21.21 -3.52 1.20
CA ALA A 79 21.00 -4.70 2.04
C ALA A 79 20.08 -5.74 1.40
N VAL A 80 19.21 -5.33 0.47
CA VAL A 80 18.29 -6.23 -0.26
C VAL A 80 18.84 -6.68 -1.60
N THR A 81 18.57 -7.95 -1.95
CA THR A 81 18.95 -8.51 -3.25
C THR A 81 18.19 -7.83 -4.39
N PRO A 82 18.74 -7.84 -5.62
CA PRO A 82 18.07 -7.28 -6.79
C PRO A 82 16.66 -7.83 -7.03
N GLU A 83 16.42 -9.12 -6.75
CA GLU A 83 15.12 -9.76 -6.90
C GLU A 83 14.10 -9.21 -5.90
N VAL A 84 14.53 -8.93 -4.66
CA VAL A 84 13.67 -8.34 -3.63
C VAL A 84 13.38 -6.87 -3.97
N ARG A 85 14.37 -6.14 -4.50
CA ARG A 85 14.19 -4.75 -4.94
C ARG A 85 13.19 -4.64 -6.09
N ASP A 86 13.24 -5.55 -7.06
CA ASP A 86 12.26 -5.61 -8.13
C ASP A 86 10.87 -6.00 -7.66
N ARG A 87 10.74 -6.92 -6.69
CA ARG A 87 9.43 -7.19 -6.07
C ARG A 87 8.88 -5.97 -5.35
N ALA A 88 9.72 -5.19 -4.67
CA ALA A 88 9.31 -3.94 -4.05
C ALA A 88 8.82 -2.92 -5.10
N ARG A 89 9.51 -2.79 -6.24
CA ARG A 89 9.06 -1.98 -7.39
C ARG A 89 7.69 -2.42 -7.88
N LEU A 90 7.49 -3.71 -8.09
CA LEU A 90 6.20 -4.25 -8.55
C LEU A 90 5.08 -3.97 -7.54
N CYS A 91 5.34 -4.11 -6.23
CA CYS A 91 4.37 -3.77 -5.18
C CYS A 91 4.02 -2.27 -5.14
N LEU A 92 4.93 -1.40 -5.58
CA LEU A 92 4.70 0.05 -5.71
C LEU A 92 4.13 0.45 -7.08
N GLY A 93 3.88 -0.51 -7.98
CA GLY A 93 3.37 -0.26 -9.33
C GLY A 93 4.42 0.20 -10.35
N MET A 94 5.70 0.04 -10.04
CA MET A 94 6.82 0.36 -10.92
C MET A 94 7.30 -0.89 -11.67
N PRO A 95 7.86 -0.73 -12.90
CA PRO A 95 8.41 -1.86 -13.64
C PRO A 95 9.67 -2.43 -12.96
N ALA A 96 9.87 -3.74 -13.06
CA ALA A 96 11.09 -4.41 -12.64
C ALA A 96 12.27 -4.00 -13.54
N VAL A 97 13.43 -3.69 -12.95
CA VAL A 97 14.59 -3.13 -13.68
C VAL A 97 15.78 -4.09 -13.64
N GLU A 98 16.01 -4.75 -12.51
CA GLU A 98 17.30 -5.39 -12.24
C GLU A 98 17.34 -6.87 -12.63
N SER A 99 16.22 -7.57 -12.57
CA SER A 99 16.06 -8.98 -12.95
C SER A 99 16.36 -9.21 -14.44
N HIS A 100 16.13 -8.20 -15.28
CA HIS A 100 16.47 -8.22 -16.70
C HIS A 100 17.99 -8.14 -16.97
N LEU A 101 18.77 -7.58 -16.05
CA LEU A 101 20.23 -7.49 -16.17
C LEU A 101 20.91 -8.79 -15.75
N ILE A 102 20.37 -9.48 -14.74
CA ILE A 102 20.92 -10.75 -14.23
C ILE A 102 20.72 -11.89 -15.26
N SER A 103 19.56 -11.96 -15.94
CA SER A 103 19.30 -12.99 -16.95
C SER A 103 20.16 -12.83 -18.21
N ARG A 104 20.48 -11.58 -18.60
CA ARG A 104 21.38 -11.27 -19.71
C ARG A 104 22.86 -11.55 -19.42
N ASN A 105 23.30 -11.41 -18.16
CA ASN A 105 24.68 -11.71 -17.78
C ASN A 105 24.94 -13.21 -17.62
N ARG A 106 23.94 -14.02 -17.19
CA ARG A 106 24.08 -15.48 -17.11
C ARG A 106 24.12 -16.20 -18.46
N SER A 107 23.69 -15.56 -19.54
CA SER A 107 23.69 -16.10 -20.90
C SER A 107 24.95 -15.75 -21.70
N ARG A 108 25.94 -15.12 -21.05
CA ARG A 108 27.23 -14.71 -21.64
C ARG A 108 28.46 -15.35 -20.97
N SER A 109 28.26 -16.35 -20.10
CA SER A 109 29.33 -17.11 -19.45
C SER A 109 29.40 -18.54 -19.98
#